data_AF-A0A977KBY7-F1
#
_entry.id   AF-A0A977KBY7-F1
#
_cell.length_a   1.000
_cell.length_b   1.000
_cell.length_c   1.000
_cell.angle_alpha   90.00
_cell.angle_beta   90.00
_cell.angle_gamma   90.00
#
_symmetry.space_group_name_H-M   'P 1'
#
loop_
_entity.id
_entity.type
_entity.pdbx_description
1 polymer ?
#
loop_
_entity_poly.entity_id
_entity_poly.type
_entity_poly.pdbx_seq_one_letter_code
_entity_poly.pdbx_strand_id
1 'polypeptide(L)'
;MKAIALSLLLVSLAFAQSYLMIVHNPNSQALTDFQVRAKLPSSLQGQAITIKDTSGNLVPFCYETLTGECTTDPAQGDEYIWVKIPSIPANGDTKLVIEVGVNGAVKGDKVFDFYDDFNEGYLDESKWARTIYAQVYKLGNSFLLEPQVESVPFGGNNYIYSVYYIYPNNIIEMDVTSRKANVGGTILLVRDPLLPYHLGIQHET
;
A
#
# COMPACT_ATOMS: atom_id res chain seq x y z
N MET A 1 -15.38 -6.09 10.27
CA MET A 1 -15.06 -4.82 9.58
C MET A 1 -16.34 -4.05 9.34
N LYS A 2 -16.50 -2.88 9.96
CA LYS A 2 -17.62 -1.96 9.69
C LYS A 2 -17.07 -0.78 8.90
N ALA A 3 -17.78 -0.46 7.83
CA ALA A 3 -17.38 0.47 6.78
C ALA A 3 -17.06 1.87 7.32
N ILE A 4 -15.98 2.45 6.78
CA ILE A 4 -15.70 3.89 6.87
C ILE A 4 -16.66 4.59 5.91
N ALA A 5 -17.44 5.56 6.41
CA ALA A 5 -18.33 6.37 5.59
C ALA A 5 -17.55 7.57 5.05
N LEU A 6 -17.44 7.67 3.73
CA LEU A 6 -16.82 8.80 3.02
C LEU A 6 -17.93 9.73 2.53
N SER A 7 -17.87 11.02 2.89
CA SER A 7 -18.76 12.04 2.32
C SER A 7 -17.94 13.21 1.81
N LEU A 8 -18.28 13.69 0.60
CA LEU A 8 -17.58 14.76 -0.11
C LEU A 8 -18.56 15.91 -0.36
N LEU A 9 -18.18 17.14 0.02
CA LEU A 9 -18.99 18.34 -0.19
C LEU A 9 -18.27 19.30 -1.15
N LEU A 10 -19.01 19.83 -2.13
CA LEU A 10 -18.51 20.79 -3.13
C LEU A 10 -18.75 22.23 -2.64
N VAL A 11 -17.73 23.08 -2.65
CA VAL A 11 -17.87 24.54 -2.42
C VAL A 11 -17.06 25.26 -3.49
N SER A 12 -17.70 26.07 -4.36
CA SER A 12 -17.00 26.85 -5.39
C SER A 12 -16.93 28.33 -5.03
N LEU A 13 -15.71 28.86 -4.86
CA LEU A 13 -15.39 30.28 -4.97
C LEU A 13 -14.30 30.40 -6.05
N ALA A 14 -14.36 31.45 -6.86
CA ALA A 14 -13.47 31.63 -8.00
C ALA A 14 -11.99 31.57 -7.59
N PHE A 15 -11.20 30.82 -8.38
CA PHE A 15 -9.78 30.44 -8.22
C PHE A 15 -9.51 29.19 -7.37
N ALA A 16 -9.06 28.13 -8.06
CA ALA A 16 -8.84 26.74 -7.63
C ALA A 16 -10.12 25.92 -7.37
N GLN A 17 -10.31 24.86 -8.15
CA GLN A 17 -11.35 23.88 -7.85
C GLN A 17 -10.87 23.01 -6.69
N SER A 18 -11.59 23.09 -5.57
CA SER A 18 -11.28 22.35 -4.35
C SER A 18 -12.41 21.43 -3.92
N TYR A 19 -12.05 20.29 -3.33
CA TYR A 19 -12.98 19.32 -2.78
C TYR A 19 -12.66 19.06 -1.32
N LEU A 20 -13.69 18.83 -0.50
CA LEU A 20 -13.52 18.47 0.89
C LEU A 20 -13.67 16.97 1.08
N MET A 21 -12.61 16.29 1.51
CA MET A 21 -12.65 14.90 1.97
C MET A 21 -12.83 14.87 3.49
N ILE A 22 -13.82 14.12 3.96
CA ILE A 22 -14.10 13.91 5.38
C ILE A 22 -13.87 12.44 5.70
N VAL A 23 -12.99 12.19 6.67
CA VAL A 23 -12.65 10.84 7.15
C VAL A 23 -13.12 10.69 8.59
N HIS A 24 -14.08 9.80 8.81
CA HIS A 24 -14.64 9.52 10.13
C HIS A 24 -13.98 8.28 10.76
N ASN A 25 -13.53 8.41 12.00
CA ASN A 25 -13.03 7.30 12.82
C ASN A 25 -14.08 6.91 13.87
N PRO A 26 -14.80 5.79 13.71
CA PRO A 26 -15.81 5.33 14.67
C PRO A 26 -15.21 4.61 15.89
N ASN A 27 -13.88 4.47 15.97
CA ASN A 27 -13.22 3.77 17.07
C ASN A 27 -13.07 4.68 18.30
N SER A 28 -12.92 4.06 19.47
CA SER A 28 -12.69 4.76 20.74
C SER A 28 -11.27 5.28 20.93
N GLN A 29 -10.35 4.97 20.00
CA GLN A 29 -8.97 5.41 20.00
C GLN A 29 -8.70 6.27 18.77
N ALA A 30 -7.83 7.27 18.93
CA ALA A 30 -7.32 8.04 17.80
C ALA A 30 -6.43 7.15 16.93
N LEU A 31 -6.46 7.36 15.62
CA LEU A 31 -5.57 6.72 14.67
C LEU A 31 -4.50 7.73 14.26
N THR A 32 -3.24 7.33 14.29
CA THR A 32 -2.09 8.17 13.90
C THR A 32 -1.43 7.56 12.69
N ASP A 33 -0.98 8.39 11.75
CA ASP A 33 -0.26 7.96 10.54
C ASP A 33 -0.99 6.87 9.75
N PHE A 34 -2.32 6.96 9.68
CA PHE A 34 -3.18 5.90 9.18
C PHE A 34 -3.46 6.02 7.68
N GLN A 35 -3.31 4.92 6.94
CA GLN A 35 -3.57 4.88 5.51
C GLN A 35 -5.07 4.70 5.22
N VAL A 36 -5.61 5.57 4.37
CA VAL A 36 -7.01 5.53 3.94
C VAL A 36 -7.06 5.43 2.43
N ARG A 37 -7.73 4.38 1.93
CA ARG A 37 -8.11 4.25 0.52
C ARG A 37 -9.39 5.04 0.29
N ALA A 38 -9.37 5.97 -0.65
CA ALA A 38 -10.52 6.83 -0.95
C ALA A 38 -10.81 6.82 -2.45
N LYS A 39 -12.09 6.66 -2.81
CA LYS A 39 -12.55 6.79 -4.18
C LYS A 39 -12.62 8.27 -4.56
N LEU A 40 -11.97 8.63 -5.67
CA LEU A 40 -12.08 9.94 -6.27
C LEU A 40 -13.41 10.08 -7.04
N PRO A 41 -14.07 11.25 -6.96
CA PRO A 41 -15.10 11.62 -7.92
C PRO A 41 -14.57 11.54 -9.35
N SER A 42 -15.43 11.20 -10.31
CA SER A 42 -15.06 11.14 -11.73
C SER A 42 -14.42 12.42 -12.26
N SER A 43 -14.80 13.58 -11.72
CA SER A 43 -14.20 14.88 -12.07
C SER A 43 -12.73 15.06 -11.65
N LEU A 44 -12.22 14.23 -10.74
CA LEU A 44 -10.84 14.25 -10.26
C LEU A 44 -9.97 13.12 -10.83
N GLN A 45 -10.57 12.12 -11.46
CA GLN A 45 -9.85 10.99 -12.03
C GLN A 45 -8.97 11.47 -13.20
N GLY A 46 -7.70 11.04 -13.22
CA GLY A 46 -6.72 11.50 -14.21
C GLY A 46 -6.20 12.94 -14.01
N GLN A 47 -6.65 13.65 -12.97
CA GLN A 47 -6.23 15.03 -12.71
C GLN A 47 -5.04 15.08 -11.75
N ALA A 48 -4.13 16.03 -11.99
CA ALA A 48 -3.12 16.41 -11.01
C ALA A 48 -3.80 17.06 -9.79
N ILE A 49 -3.62 16.46 -8.61
CA ILE A 49 -4.20 16.96 -7.36
C ILE A 49 -3.14 17.08 -6.27
N THR A 50 -3.40 17.92 -5.28
CA THR A 50 -2.66 18.01 -4.03
C THR A 50 -3.63 17.87 -2.86
N ILE A 51 -3.22 17.19 -1.79
CA ILE A 51 -4.04 17.03 -0.58
C ILE A 51 -3.37 17.79 0.56
N LYS A 52 -4.17 18.60 1.26
CA LYS A 52 -3.75 19.36 2.42
C LYS A 52 -4.68 19.10 3.61
N ASP A 53 -4.14 19.22 4.81
CA ASP A 53 -4.98 19.40 6.00
C ASP A 53 -5.60 20.81 6.01
N THR A 54 -6.51 21.06 6.96
CA THR A 54 -7.14 22.37 7.12
C THR A 54 -6.20 23.49 7.55
N SER A 55 -4.98 23.17 7.97
CA SER A 55 -3.93 24.13 8.30
C SER A 55 -3.04 24.46 7.10
N GLY A 56 -3.26 23.78 5.96
CA GLY A 56 -2.50 23.96 4.72
C GLY A 56 -1.27 23.07 4.59
N ASN A 57 -1.02 22.15 5.54
CA ASN A 57 0.11 21.23 5.46
C ASN A 57 -0.17 20.15 4.43
N LEU A 58 0.84 19.76 3.66
CA LEU A 58 0.73 18.68 2.68
C LEU A 58 0.50 17.34 3.38
N VAL A 59 -0.43 16.57 2.85
CA VAL A 59 -0.74 15.20 3.30
C VAL A 59 -0.26 14.23 2.22
N PRO A 60 0.64 13.28 2.55
CA PRO A 60 1.15 12.31 1.59
C PRO A 60 0.03 11.46 0.99
N PHE A 61 0.03 11.32 -0.33
CA PHE A 61 -0.87 10.43 -1.04
C PHE A 61 -0.22 9.89 -2.31
N CYS A 62 -0.75 8.79 -2.83
CA CYS A 62 -0.45 8.28 -4.17
C CYS A 62 -1.74 7.96 -4.91
N TYR A 63 -1.69 7.90 -6.24
CA TYR A 63 -2.78 7.33 -7.03
C TYR A 63 -2.66 5.81 -7.00
N GLU A 64 -3.78 5.11 -6.87
CA GLU A 64 -3.82 3.65 -7.00
C GLU A 64 -3.99 3.29 -8.47
N THR A 65 -3.18 2.37 -9.00
CA THR A 65 -3.34 1.85 -10.36
C THR A 65 -4.40 0.74 -10.41
N LEU A 66 -4.74 0.26 -11.61
CA LEU A 66 -5.65 -0.88 -11.80
C LEU A 66 -5.18 -2.17 -11.12
N THR A 67 -3.89 -2.29 -10.79
CA THR A 67 -3.32 -3.43 -10.08
C THR A 67 -3.14 -3.17 -8.58
N GLY A 68 -3.68 -2.08 -8.04
CA GLY A 68 -3.55 -1.72 -6.62
C GLY A 68 -2.26 -0.99 -6.25
N GLU A 69 -1.31 -0.85 -7.18
CA GLU A 69 -0.01 -0.23 -6.90
C GLU A 69 -0.09 1.30 -6.79
N CYS A 70 0.81 1.91 -6.00
CA CYS A 70 0.97 3.35 -5.97
C CYS A 70 1.66 3.87 -7.23
N THR A 71 1.14 4.96 -7.79
CA THR A 71 1.82 5.76 -8.81
C THR A 71 1.78 7.24 -8.47
N THR A 72 2.79 7.98 -8.95
CA THR A 72 2.81 9.44 -8.91
C THR A 72 2.20 10.06 -10.18
N ASP A 73 1.92 9.25 -11.19
CA ASP A 73 1.35 9.70 -12.47
C ASP A 73 -0.19 9.62 -12.42
N PRO A 74 -0.92 10.74 -12.40
CA PRO A 74 -2.38 10.73 -12.39
C PRO A 74 -2.99 9.99 -13.59
N ALA A 75 -2.31 9.96 -14.74
CA ALA A 75 -2.81 9.28 -15.94
C ALA A 75 -2.78 7.75 -15.83
N GLN A 76 -2.00 7.22 -14.89
CA GLN A 76 -1.92 5.79 -14.59
C GLN A 76 -2.81 5.39 -13.40
N GLY A 77 -3.35 6.38 -12.68
CA GLY A 77 -4.29 6.15 -11.60
C GLY A 77 -5.64 5.64 -12.10
N ASP A 78 -6.22 4.72 -11.36
CA ASP A 78 -7.61 4.31 -11.46
C ASP A 78 -8.51 5.32 -10.67
N GLU A 79 -9.64 4.87 -10.15
CA GLU A 79 -10.59 5.69 -9.41
C GLU A 79 -10.24 5.91 -7.93
N TYR A 80 -9.13 5.35 -7.43
CA TYR A 80 -8.76 5.41 -6.01
C TYR A 80 -7.42 6.12 -5.77
N ILE A 81 -7.29 6.64 -4.55
CA ILE A 81 -6.04 7.14 -3.98
C ILE A 81 -5.81 6.50 -2.61
N TRP A 82 -4.54 6.37 -2.23
CA TRP A 82 -4.13 6.08 -0.86
C TRP A 82 -3.58 7.34 -0.21
N VAL A 83 -4.05 7.66 1.00
CA VAL A 83 -3.68 8.88 1.73
C VAL A 83 -3.20 8.50 3.13
N LYS A 84 -2.02 8.99 3.54
CA LYS A 84 -1.49 8.80 4.91
C LYS A 84 -1.90 9.97 5.80
N ILE A 85 -2.88 9.76 6.66
CA ILE A 85 -3.46 10.82 7.49
C ILE A 85 -2.75 10.86 8.85
N PRO A 86 -2.12 11.99 9.24
CA PRO A 86 -1.32 12.06 10.46
C PRO A 86 -2.10 11.78 11.75
N SER A 87 -3.36 12.20 11.83
CA SER A 87 -4.21 12.00 13.01
C SER A 87 -5.68 11.99 12.61
N ILE A 88 -6.42 10.96 13.05
CA ILE A 88 -7.87 10.86 12.96
C ILE A 88 -8.43 10.66 14.38
N PRO A 89 -9.09 11.68 14.98
CA PRO A 89 -9.54 11.61 16.38
C PRO A 89 -10.49 10.45 16.67
N ALA A 90 -10.49 9.95 17.91
CA ALA A 90 -11.46 8.95 18.36
C ALA A 90 -12.90 9.48 18.23
N ASN A 91 -13.82 8.68 17.67
CA ASN A 91 -15.21 9.05 17.41
C ASN A 91 -15.35 10.42 16.69
N GLY A 92 -14.40 10.76 15.83
CA GLY A 92 -14.28 12.09 15.25
C GLY A 92 -13.89 12.08 13.78
N ASP A 93 -13.89 13.28 13.21
CA ASP A 93 -13.64 13.50 11.80
C ASP A 93 -12.31 14.22 11.57
N THR A 94 -11.63 13.86 10.48
CA THR A 94 -10.56 14.65 9.89
C THR A 94 -11.01 15.19 8.54
N LYS A 95 -10.72 16.47 8.30
CA LYS A 95 -11.06 17.16 7.07
C LYS A 95 -9.79 17.41 6.27
N LEU A 96 -9.81 17.02 5.00
CA LEU A 96 -8.73 17.24 4.04
C LEU A 96 -9.27 18.01 2.85
N VAL A 97 -8.44 18.92 2.33
CA VAL A 97 -8.73 19.70 1.13
C VAL A 97 -7.96 19.09 -0.03
N ILE A 98 -8.67 18.75 -1.09
CA ILE A 98 -8.09 18.32 -2.37
C ILE A 98 -8.12 19.53 -3.31
N GLU A 99 -6.97 19.97 -3.77
CA GLU A 99 -6.81 21.06 -4.74
C GLU A 99 -6.41 20.50 -6.10
N VAL A 100 -7.08 20.95 -7.17
CA VAL A 100 -6.77 20.56 -8.55
C VAL A 100 -5.74 21.49 -9.18
N GLY A 101 -4.80 20.91 -9.95
CA GLY A 101 -3.91 21.64 -10.85
C GLY A 101 -2.42 21.52 -10.52
N VAL A 102 -2.07 21.05 -9.33
CA VAL A 102 -0.68 20.76 -8.93
C VAL A 102 -0.62 19.31 -8.48
N ASN A 103 0.33 18.53 -9.02
CA ASN A 103 0.51 17.13 -8.63
C ASN A 103 1.36 17.06 -7.35
N GLY A 104 0.72 16.70 -6.25
CA GLY A 104 1.35 16.48 -4.94
C GLY A 104 1.57 15.00 -4.61
N ALA A 105 1.35 14.08 -5.55
CA ALA A 105 1.49 12.65 -5.30
C ALA A 105 2.95 12.27 -5.00
N VAL A 106 3.11 11.29 -4.12
CA VAL A 106 4.41 10.74 -3.69
C VAL A 106 4.44 9.23 -3.92
N LYS A 107 5.65 8.65 -3.86
CA LYS A 107 5.82 7.19 -3.93
C LYS A 107 5.16 6.49 -2.73
N GLY A 108 4.81 5.21 -2.91
CA GLY A 108 4.17 4.40 -1.87
C GLY A 108 4.96 4.33 -0.56
N ASP A 109 6.29 4.41 -0.58
CA ASP A 109 7.15 4.48 0.61
C ASP A 109 6.87 5.66 1.56
N LYS A 110 6.19 6.71 1.05
CA LYS A 110 5.78 7.87 1.84
C LYS A 110 4.34 7.79 2.32
N VAL A 111 3.57 6.83 1.81
CA VAL A 111 2.15 6.63 2.13
C VAL A 111 1.98 5.44 3.07
N PHE A 112 2.63 4.32 2.79
CA PHE A 112 2.57 3.13 3.62
C PHE A 112 3.76 3.03 4.56
N ASP A 113 3.57 2.29 5.65
CA ASP A 113 4.66 2.00 6.60
C ASP A 113 5.68 1.01 6.02
N PHE A 114 5.23 0.18 5.07
CA PHE A 114 6.05 -0.71 4.27
C PHE A 114 5.45 -0.80 2.86
N TYR A 115 6.26 -0.62 1.83
CA TYR A 115 5.84 -0.66 0.43
C TYR A 115 6.95 -1.20 -0.46
N ASP A 116 6.61 -2.07 -1.39
CA ASP A 116 7.48 -2.50 -2.47
C ASP A 116 6.60 -2.93 -3.65
N ASP A 117 6.76 -2.27 -4.79
CA ASP A 117 6.03 -2.57 -6.03
C ASP A 117 6.77 -3.59 -6.90
N PHE A 118 7.98 -3.98 -6.46
CA PHE A 118 8.91 -4.82 -7.18
C PHE A 118 9.06 -4.35 -8.63
N ASN A 119 9.46 -3.10 -8.88
CA ASN A 119 9.69 -2.60 -10.24
C ASN A 119 11.16 -2.24 -10.54
N GLU A 120 12.08 -2.23 -9.55
CA GLU A 120 13.44 -1.72 -9.76
C GLU A 120 14.39 -2.63 -10.58
N GLY A 121 14.05 -3.88 -10.87
CA GLY A 121 14.95 -4.80 -11.58
C GLY A 121 15.71 -5.78 -10.69
N TYR A 122 15.65 -5.59 -9.37
CA TYR A 122 16.38 -6.36 -8.36
C TYR A 122 15.60 -6.36 -7.05
N LEU A 123 15.91 -7.30 -6.16
CA LEU A 123 15.37 -7.32 -4.80
C LEU A 123 15.96 -6.14 -4.02
N ASP A 124 15.12 -5.28 -3.44
CA ASP A 124 15.60 -4.23 -2.54
C ASP A 124 16.12 -4.86 -1.25
N GLU A 125 17.43 -5.07 -1.15
CA GLU A 125 18.09 -5.68 0.01
C GLU A 125 17.98 -4.81 1.28
N SER A 126 17.54 -3.56 1.16
CA SER A 126 17.21 -2.71 2.32
C SER A 126 15.81 -2.96 2.88
N LYS A 127 14.93 -3.64 2.12
CA LYS A 127 13.56 -4.00 2.51
C LYS A 127 13.38 -5.49 2.71
N TRP A 128 14.09 -6.30 1.93
CA TRP A 128 13.96 -7.74 1.90
C TRP A 128 15.29 -8.45 2.07
N ALA A 129 15.29 -9.49 2.88
CA ALA A 129 16.36 -10.48 2.91
C ALA A 129 15.85 -11.79 2.32
N ARG A 130 16.80 -12.62 1.90
CA ARG A 130 16.53 -13.94 1.34
C ARG A 130 17.39 -15.00 1.98
N THR A 131 16.86 -16.21 2.00
CA THR A 131 17.63 -17.42 2.30
C THR A 131 18.61 -17.73 1.17
N ILE A 132 19.72 -18.41 1.48
CA ILE A 132 20.84 -18.67 0.55
C ILE A 132 20.46 -19.46 -0.72
N TYR A 133 19.27 -20.07 -0.72
CA TYR A 133 18.76 -20.92 -1.78
C TYR A 133 17.60 -20.26 -2.57
N ALA A 134 17.18 -19.04 -2.24
CA ALA A 134 16.15 -18.33 -3.00
C ALA A 134 16.75 -17.54 -4.18
N GLN A 135 16.23 -17.75 -5.39
CA GLN A 135 16.59 -16.97 -6.57
C GLN A 135 15.49 -15.99 -6.95
N VAL A 136 15.90 -14.80 -7.38
CA VAL A 136 15.01 -13.74 -7.88
C VAL A 136 15.32 -13.59 -9.36
N TYR A 137 14.31 -13.74 -10.22
CA TYR A 137 14.47 -13.56 -11.66
C TYR A 137 13.37 -12.66 -12.22
N LYS A 138 13.75 -11.90 -13.24
CA LYS A 138 12.86 -11.01 -13.96
C LYS A 138 12.12 -11.79 -15.04
N LEU A 139 10.79 -11.63 -15.10
CA LEU A 139 10.00 -12.13 -16.22
C LEU A 139 9.03 -11.06 -16.72
N GLY A 140 9.42 -10.39 -17.79
CA GLY A 140 8.71 -9.21 -18.29
C GLY A 140 8.84 -8.04 -17.30
N ASN A 141 7.71 -7.48 -16.89
CA ASN A 141 7.63 -6.42 -15.87
C ASN A 141 7.37 -6.98 -14.46
N SER A 142 7.39 -8.30 -14.27
CA SER A 142 7.15 -8.93 -12.97
C SER A 142 8.41 -9.63 -12.45
N PHE A 143 8.53 -9.74 -11.12
CA PHE A 143 9.55 -10.55 -10.46
C PHE A 143 8.98 -11.88 -10.04
N LEU A 144 9.81 -12.90 -10.17
CA LEU A 144 9.51 -14.23 -9.72
C LEU A 144 10.56 -14.66 -8.72
N LEU A 145 10.06 -15.21 -7.62
CA LEU A 145 10.86 -15.92 -6.65
C LEU A 145 10.84 -17.39 -7.03
N GLU A 146 12.00 -17.95 -7.35
CA GLU A 146 12.15 -19.39 -7.55
C GLU A 146 12.86 -19.99 -6.34
N PRO A 147 12.19 -20.87 -5.59
CA PRO A 147 12.86 -21.70 -4.60
C PRO A 147 13.79 -22.68 -5.33
N GLN A 148 15.09 -22.71 -5.00
CA GLN A 148 16.03 -23.62 -5.68
C GLN A 148 15.87 -25.10 -5.26
N VAL A 149 15.22 -25.38 -4.12
CA VAL A 149 15.11 -26.76 -3.60
C VAL A 149 13.77 -27.00 -2.91
N GLU A 150 13.08 -28.06 -3.33
CA GLU A 150 11.88 -28.62 -2.66
C GLU A 150 12.35 -29.35 -1.38
N SER A 151 11.91 -28.92 -0.19
CA SER A 151 12.14 -29.69 1.04
C SER A 151 10.84 -30.19 1.64
N VAL A 152 10.66 -31.50 1.62
CA VAL A 152 9.73 -32.28 2.48
C VAL A 152 10.09 -32.10 3.96
N PRO A 153 9.19 -32.25 4.97
CA PRO A 153 7.72 -32.32 5.02
C PRO A 153 7.04 -31.04 5.61
N PHE A 154 7.76 -29.92 5.75
CA PHE A 154 7.26 -28.70 6.46
C PHE A 154 7.46 -27.38 5.69
N GLY A 155 7.48 -27.42 4.36
CA GLY A 155 7.70 -26.22 3.53
C GLY A 155 9.18 -25.89 3.37
N GLY A 156 9.54 -25.37 2.18
CA GLY A 156 10.92 -25.15 1.73
C GLY A 156 11.77 -24.23 2.63
N ASN A 157 13.10 -24.42 2.63
CA ASN A 157 14.11 -23.46 3.14
C ASN A 157 14.25 -22.18 2.28
N ASN A 158 13.27 -21.91 1.42
CA ASN A 158 13.34 -20.92 0.35
C ASN A 158 12.24 -19.88 0.55
N TYR A 159 12.58 -18.82 1.26
CA TYR A 159 11.69 -17.68 1.46
C TYR A 159 12.47 -16.37 1.34
N ILE A 160 11.73 -15.31 0.97
CA ILE A 160 12.13 -13.94 1.24
C ILE A 160 11.35 -13.43 2.44
N TYR A 161 11.96 -12.53 3.19
CA TYR A 161 11.33 -11.93 4.36
C TYR A 161 11.70 -10.45 4.46
N SER A 162 10.77 -9.64 4.97
CA SER A 162 11.06 -8.23 5.23
C SER A 162 12.23 -8.14 6.20
N VAL A 163 13.15 -7.19 6.04
CA VAL A 163 14.15 -6.88 7.09
C VAL A 163 13.59 -5.94 8.16
N TYR A 164 12.45 -5.31 7.86
CA TYR A 164 11.70 -4.48 8.79
C TYR A 164 10.80 -5.31 9.70
N TYR A 165 10.76 -4.88 10.97
CA TYR A 165 9.78 -5.33 11.95
C TYR A 165 8.42 -4.73 11.60
N ILE A 166 7.49 -5.56 11.15
CA ILE A 166 6.10 -5.14 10.94
C ILE A 166 5.35 -5.42 12.24
N TYR A 167 4.96 -4.36 12.94
CA TYR A 167 4.27 -4.46 14.22
C TYR A 167 2.96 -5.27 14.10
N PRO A 168 2.48 -5.90 15.18
CA PRO A 168 1.19 -6.57 15.17
C PRO A 168 0.04 -5.58 14.89
N ASN A 169 -1.03 -6.07 14.24
CA ASN A 169 -2.25 -5.34 13.84
C ASN A 169 -2.18 -4.57 12.50
N ASN A 170 -1.30 -4.97 11.58
CA ASN A 170 -1.31 -4.47 10.22
C ASN A 170 -2.27 -5.27 9.31
N ILE A 171 -2.90 -4.58 8.36
CA ILE A 171 -3.50 -5.23 7.18
C ILE A 171 -2.40 -5.31 6.13
N ILE A 172 -2.17 -6.51 5.62
CA ILE A 172 -1.20 -6.76 4.55
C ILE A 172 -2.01 -7.14 3.32
N GLU A 173 -1.83 -6.37 2.26
CA GLU A 173 -2.35 -6.65 0.94
C GLU A 173 -1.17 -6.99 0.03
N MET A 174 -1.31 -8.06 -0.74
CA MET A 174 -0.27 -8.55 -1.63
C MET A 174 -0.90 -9.38 -2.74
N ASP A 175 -0.48 -9.12 -3.96
CA ASP A 175 -0.76 -9.98 -5.10
C ASP A 175 0.41 -10.91 -5.38
N VAL A 176 0.13 -12.21 -5.47
CA VAL A 176 1.15 -13.22 -5.80
C VAL A 176 0.60 -14.14 -6.87
N THR A 177 1.44 -14.43 -7.86
CA THR A 177 1.10 -15.35 -8.95
C THR A 177 2.12 -16.50 -9.02
N SER A 178 1.66 -17.75 -8.87
CA SER A 178 2.48 -18.93 -9.16
C SER A 178 2.43 -19.29 -10.65
N ARG A 179 3.57 -19.63 -11.24
CA ARG A 179 3.66 -20.08 -12.65
C ARG A 179 3.62 -21.60 -12.82
N LYS A 180 3.61 -22.39 -11.75
CA LYS A 180 3.42 -23.86 -11.85
C LYS A 180 1.93 -24.18 -11.74
N ALA A 181 1.39 -24.81 -12.78
CA ALA A 181 0.05 -25.36 -12.77
C ALA A 181 -0.03 -26.55 -11.80
N ASN A 182 -0.99 -26.51 -10.87
CA ASN A 182 -1.55 -27.64 -10.11
C ASN A 182 -0.83 -28.18 -8.85
N VAL A 183 -0.08 -27.36 -8.11
CA VAL A 183 0.17 -27.63 -6.68
C VAL A 183 0.16 -26.29 -5.96
N GLY A 184 -0.78 -26.14 -5.03
CA GLY A 184 -1.11 -24.87 -4.39
C GLY A 184 0.06 -24.31 -3.59
N GLY A 185 0.63 -23.20 -4.08
CA GLY A 185 1.51 -22.36 -3.29
C GLY A 185 0.69 -21.62 -2.23
N THR A 186 0.72 -22.09 -0.98
CA THR A 186 0.23 -21.29 0.14
C THR A 186 1.24 -20.17 0.38
N ILE A 187 0.82 -18.94 0.11
CA ILE A 187 1.52 -17.75 0.56
C ILE A 187 1.22 -17.63 2.06
N LEU A 188 2.17 -18.06 2.87
CA LEU A 188 2.06 -17.94 4.32
C LEU A 188 2.73 -16.65 4.77
N LEU A 189 1.99 -15.81 5.49
CA LEU A 189 2.58 -14.80 6.35
C LEU A 189 3.15 -15.53 7.57
N VAL A 190 4.35 -16.09 7.42
CA VAL A 190 4.96 -16.89 8.49
C VAL A 190 5.52 -15.94 9.52
N ARG A 191 5.05 -16.05 10.77
CA ARG A 191 5.80 -15.57 11.93
C ARG A 191 6.99 -16.51 12.11
N ASP A 192 8.19 -16.09 11.70
CA ASP A 192 9.40 -16.86 11.96
C ASP A 192 9.55 -17.04 13.50
N PRO A 193 9.65 -18.28 14.00
CA PRO A 193 9.78 -18.55 15.45
C PRO A 193 11.07 -18.01 16.07
N LEU A 194 12.08 -17.67 15.26
CA LEU A 194 13.32 -16.99 15.67
C LEU A 194 13.24 -15.47 15.44
N LEU A 195 12.35 -14.99 14.56
CA LEU A 195 12.17 -13.59 14.16
C LEU A 195 10.67 -13.20 14.12
N PRO A 196 10.00 -13.05 15.28
CA PRO A 196 8.54 -13.09 15.41
C PRO A 196 7.76 -11.89 14.82
N TYR A 197 8.40 -11.02 14.05
CA TYR A 197 7.86 -9.76 13.55
C TYR A 197 8.21 -9.48 12.08
N HIS A 198 8.72 -10.48 11.36
CA HIS A 198 9.07 -10.34 9.94
C HIS A 198 7.96 -10.93 9.07
N LEU A 199 7.72 -10.29 7.93
CA LEU A 199 6.77 -10.77 6.93
C LEU A 199 7.49 -11.70 5.96
N GLY A 200 7.15 -12.98 6.00
CA GLY A 200 7.65 -13.97 5.03
C GLY A 200 6.75 -14.10 3.81
N ILE A 201 7.35 -14.34 2.64
CA ILE A 201 6.67 -14.90 1.47
C ILE A 201 7.33 -16.24 1.20
N GLN A 202 6.58 -17.31 1.43
CA GLN A 202 7.02 -18.69 1.19
C GLN A 202 6.17 -19.31 0.10
N HIS A 203 6.80 -20.12 -0.75
CA HIS A 203 6.12 -21.03 -1.65
C HIS A 203 6.18 -22.44 -1.04
N GLU A 204 5.02 -22.96 -0.60
CA GLU A 204 4.89 -24.39 -0.33
C GLU A 204 4.55 -25.12 -1.64
N THR A 205 5.31 -26.17 -1.97
CA THR A 205 4.96 -27.15 -3.01
C THR A 205 4.19 -28.30 -2.41
#